data_AF-A0A6V7WPE9-F1
#
_entry.id   AF-A0A6V7WPE9-F1
#
_cell.length_a   1.000
_cell.length_b   1.000
_cell.length_c   1.000
_cell.angle_alpha   90.00
_cell.angle_beta   90.00
_cell.angle_gamma   90.00
#
_symmetry.space_group_name_H-M   'P 1'
#
loop_
_entity.id
_entity.type
_entity.pdbx_description
1 polymer ?
#
loop_
_entity_poly.entity_id
_entity_poly.type
_entity_poly.pdbx_seq_one_letter_code
_entity_poly.pdbx_strand_id
1 'polypeptide(L)'
;MYIGLKMDSADHKYIRFGANIASIINKDDKKFKVPFFAWKDNDVFGCGLVYPPVGVPYVFFTQNGKQIGKAVMLKDNNGSLKPYILLNCCFVETNFGNNLENKPFIYDFSKHLVPKFY
;
A
#
# COMPACT_ATOMS: atom_id res chain seq x y z
N MET A 1 6.78 -2.30 -11.03
CA MET A 1 5.38 -2.37 -10.57
C MET A 1 5.13 -1.28 -9.53
N TYR A 2 3.97 -0.62 -9.58
CA TYR A 2 3.44 0.20 -8.50
C TYR A 2 2.12 -0.38 -7.99
N ILE A 3 1.90 -0.31 -6.67
CA ILE A 3 0.64 -0.66 -6.01
C ILE A 3 0.29 0.44 -5.01
N GLY A 4 -0.99 0.77 -4.87
CA GLY A 4 -1.43 1.74 -3.89
C GLY A 4 -2.88 2.17 -4.05
N LEU A 5 -3.14 3.41 -3.66
CA LEU A 5 -4.44 4.05 -3.74
C LEU A 5 -4.34 5.31 -4.59
N LYS A 6 -5.28 5.46 -5.52
CA LYS A 6 -5.52 6.69 -6.27
C LYS A 6 -6.59 7.50 -5.56
N MET A 7 -6.35 8.80 -5.43
CA MET A 7 -7.32 9.76 -4.91
C MET A 7 -8.20 10.25 -6.06
N ASP A 8 -9.50 10.34 -5.83
CA ASP A 8 -10.47 10.88 -6.78
C ASP A 8 -10.40 12.41 -6.77
N SER A 9 -9.33 12.95 -7.36
CA SER A 9 -9.08 14.39 -7.49
C SER A 9 -8.70 14.74 -8.94
N ALA A 10 -8.96 16.00 -9.33
CA ALA A 10 -8.57 16.55 -10.62
C ALA A 10 -7.05 16.42 -10.87
N ASP A 11 -6.26 16.54 -9.80
CA ASP A 11 -4.79 16.47 -9.87
C ASP A 11 -4.22 15.04 -9.93
N HIS A 12 -5.06 14.01 -10.00
CA HIS A 12 -4.63 12.60 -10.05
C HIS A 12 -3.57 12.25 -8.99
N LYS A 13 -3.85 12.47 -7.71
CA LYS A 13 -2.90 12.18 -6.64
C LYS A 13 -2.89 10.70 -6.25
N TYR A 14 -1.74 10.19 -5.83
CA TYR A 14 -1.54 8.79 -5.47
C TYR A 14 -0.82 8.66 -4.13
N ILE A 15 -1.10 7.57 -3.42
CA ILE A 15 -0.23 7.06 -2.36
C ILE A 15 0.12 5.65 -2.77
N ARG A 16 1.39 5.41 -3.09
CA ARG A 16 1.81 4.18 -3.78
C ARG A 16 3.19 3.73 -3.37
N PHE A 17 3.38 2.42 -3.38
CA PHE A 17 4.68 1.79 -3.30
C PHE A 17 5.15 1.42 -4.71
N GLY A 18 6.37 1.82 -5.06
CA GLY A 18 7.03 1.43 -6.30
C GLY A 18 8.12 0.40 -6.05
N ALA A 19 7.89 -0.85 -6.45
CA ALA A 19 8.82 -1.96 -6.23
C ALA A 19 10.16 -1.74 -6.96
N ASN A 20 10.13 -1.21 -8.19
CA ASN A 20 11.34 -0.96 -8.99
C ASN A 20 12.23 0.15 -8.43
N ILE A 21 11.71 1.01 -7.56
CA ILE A 21 12.45 2.11 -6.91
C ILE A 21 12.55 1.93 -5.40
N ALA A 22 12.07 0.80 -4.86
CA ALA A 22 12.05 0.50 -3.43
C ALA A 22 11.57 1.67 -2.56
N SER A 23 10.51 2.36 -2.97
CA SER A 23 10.09 3.62 -2.32
C SER A 23 8.59 3.75 -2.21
N ILE A 24 8.15 4.29 -1.07
CA ILE A 24 6.78 4.76 -0.85
C ILE A 24 6.71 6.22 -1.30
N ILE A 25 5.67 6.57 -2.05
CA ILE A 25 5.41 7.91 -2.58
C ILE A 25 4.08 8.38 -1.98
N ASN A 26 4.07 9.55 -1.32
CA ASN A 26 2.84 10.14 -0.80
C ASN A 26 2.14 11.02 -1.86
N LYS A 27 0.99 11.60 -1.46
CA LYS A 27 0.17 12.49 -2.31
C LYS A 27 0.88 13.77 -2.79
N ASP A 28 2.00 14.15 -2.16
CA ASP A 28 2.79 15.34 -2.49
C ASP A 28 4.07 14.95 -3.26
N ASP A 29 4.11 13.74 -3.84
CA ASP A 29 5.25 13.14 -4.52
C ASP A 29 6.54 13.01 -3.70
N LYS A 30 6.44 13.14 -2.36
CA LYS A 30 7.56 12.86 -1.46
C LYS A 30 7.86 11.37 -1.44
N LYS A 31 9.13 11.03 -1.67
CA LYS A 31 9.63 9.66 -1.74
C LYS A 31 10.29 9.26 -0.43
N PHE A 32 9.90 8.11 0.10
CA PHE A 32 10.48 7.51 1.28
C PHE A 32 11.07 6.14 0.92
N LYS A 33 12.40 6.01 1.02
CA LYS A 33 13.08 4.75 0.72
C LYS A 33 12.69 3.68 1.75
N VAL A 34 12.40 2.49 1.25
CA VAL A 34 12.22 1.27 2.06
C VAL A 34 13.58 0.60 2.20
N PRO A 35 14.12 0.46 3.42
CA PRO A 35 15.41 -0.20 3.62
C PRO A 35 15.32 -1.70 3.35
N PHE A 36 16.42 -2.31 2.88
CA PHE A 36 16.56 -3.76 2.68
C PHE A 36 15.49 -4.40 1.77
N PHE A 37 15.09 -3.68 0.71
CA PHE A 37 14.11 -4.17 -0.25
C PHE A 37 14.76 -5.03 -1.34
N ALA A 38 14.16 -6.19 -1.63
CA ALA A 38 14.45 -7.00 -2.81
C ALA A 38 13.13 -7.49 -3.39
N TRP A 39 12.95 -7.38 -4.69
CA TRP A 39 11.78 -7.90 -5.40
C TRP A 39 12.15 -9.19 -6.13
N LYS A 40 11.37 -10.26 -5.89
CA LYS A 40 11.53 -11.57 -6.50
C LYS A 40 10.21 -12.06 -7.09
N ASP A 41 10.31 -13.05 -7.98
CA ASP A 41 9.14 -13.74 -8.50
C ASP A 41 8.35 -14.38 -7.35
N ASN A 42 7.02 -14.32 -7.47
CA ASN A 42 6.05 -14.76 -6.46
C ASN A 42 5.99 -13.94 -5.17
N ASP A 43 6.71 -12.81 -5.06
CA ASP A 43 6.49 -11.87 -3.97
C ASP A 43 5.05 -11.35 -3.98
N VAL A 44 4.42 -11.32 -2.81
CA VAL A 44 3.07 -10.81 -2.63
C VAL A 44 3.12 -9.45 -1.96
N PHE A 45 2.57 -8.45 -2.64
CA PHE A 45 2.48 -7.08 -2.15
C PHE A 45 1.08 -6.75 -1.67
N GLY A 46 1.00 -6.10 -0.51
CA GLY A 46 -0.25 -5.60 0.05
C GLY A 46 -0.25 -4.08 0.15
N CYS A 47 -1.45 -3.51 0.05
CA CYS A 47 -1.74 -2.11 0.34
C CYS A 47 -2.94 -2.08 1.29
N GLY A 48 -2.74 -1.53 2.48
CA GLY A 48 -3.78 -1.42 3.49
C GLY A 48 -4.16 0.02 3.76
N LEU A 49 -5.45 0.28 3.95
CA LEU A 49 -6.01 1.55 4.40
C LEU A 49 -6.66 1.33 5.75
N VAL A 50 -6.26 2.10 6.76
CA VAL A 50 -6.81 2.00 8.12
C VAL A 50 -7.57 3.26 8.45
N TYR A 51 -8.81 3.08 8.90
CA TYR A 51 -9.60 4.09 9.58
C TYR A 51 -9.60 3.74 11.07
N PRO A 52 -8.68 4.32 11.88
CA PRO A 52 -8.65 4.00 13.30
C PRO A 52 -9.88 4.60 14.01
N PRO A 53 -10.36 3.99 15.11
CA PRO A 53 -11.45 4.56 15.91
C PRO A 53 -11.14 5.98 16.44
N VAL A 54 -9.85 6.26 16.70
CA VAL A 54 -9.33 7.56 17.10
C VAL A 54 -8.06 7.84 16.31
N GLY A 55 -7.97 9.03 15.70
CA GLY A 55 -6.79 9.49 14.98
C GLY A 55 -7.02 9.67 13.47
N VAL A 56 -5.91 9.83 12.75
CA VAL A 56 -5.94 10.12 11.30
C VAL A 56 -5.86 8.82 10.52
N PRO A 57 -6.70 8.61 9.49
CA PRO A 57 -6.57 7.47 8.59
C PRO A 57 -5.17 7.38 7.96
N TYR A 58 -4.70 6.18 7.64
CA TYR A 58 -3.37 6.00 7.07
C TYR A 58 -3.30 4.83 6.10
N VAL A 59 -2.31 4.92 5.21
CA VAL A 59 -1.98 3.87 4.25
C VAL A 59 -0.67 3.20 4.66
N PHE A 60 -0.62 1.88 4.60
CA PHE A 60 0.60 1.10 4.80
C PHE A 60 0.76 0.06 3.68
N PHE A 61 1.99 -0.42 3.53
CA PHE A 61 2.34 -1.38 2.50
C PHE A 61 2.98 -2.61 3.13
N THR A 62 2.82 -3.75 2.47
CA THR A 62 3.39 -5.02 2.92
C THR A 62 4.08 -5.75 1.77
N GLN A 63 5.06 -6.56 2.12
CA GLN A 63 5.68 -7.55 1.26
C GLN A 63 5.68 -8.89 2.02
N ASN A 64 5.12 -9.94 1.42
CA ASN A 64 5.03 -11.28 1.98
C ASN A 64 4.45 -11.28 3.41
N GLY A 65 3.38 -10.51 3.62
CA GLY A 65 2.68 -10.41 4.90
C GLY A 65 3.39 -9.56 5.97
N LYS A 66 4.55 -8.97 5.67
CA LYS A 66 5.28 -8.09 6.60
C LYS A 66 5.16 -6.65 6.14
N GLN A 67 4.90 -5.74 7.08
CA GLN A 67 4.88 -4.32 6.77
C GLN A 67 6.26 -3.85 6.30
N ILE A 68 6.28 -3.04 5.24
CA ILE A 68 7.47 -2.38 4.73
C ILE A 68 7.38 -0.87 4.93
N GLY A 69 8.49 -0.25 5.34
CA GLY A 69 8.54 1.18 5.62
C GLY A 69 7.61 1.63 6.75
N LYS A 70 7.30 2.93 6.75
CA LYS A 70 6.35 3.56 7.67
C LYS A 70 5.01 3.80 6.97
N ALA A 71 3.96 4.05 7.75
CA ALA A 71 2.66 4.42 7.21
C ALA A 71 2.60 5.90 6.79
N VAL A 72 1.73 6.19 5.82
CA VAL A 72 1.47 7.54 5.31
C VAL A 72 0.14 8.03 5.86
N MET A 73 0.16 9.09 6.68
CA MET A 73 -1.05 9.70 7.23
C MET A 73 -1.86 10.45 6.17
N LEU A 74 -3.19 10.38 6.28
CA LEU A 74 -4.17 11.03 5.41
C LEU A 74 -4.78 12.27 6.08
N LYS A 75 -3.95 13.25 6.45
CA LYS A 75 -4.36 14.42 7.27
C LYS A 75 -5.46 15.29 6.67
N ASP A 76 -5.58 15.34 5.34
CA ASP A 76 -6.47 16.29 4.64
C ASP A 76 -7.43 15.57 3.67
N ASN A 77 -7.71 14.29 3.91
CA ASN A 77 -8.27 13.45 2.86
C ASN A 77 -9.79 13.23 3.02
N ASN A 78 -10.56 14.06 2.33
CA ASN A 78 -12.03 13.93 2.21
C ASN A 78 -12.45 13.22 0.89
N GLY A 79 -11.50 12.78 0.06
CA GLY A 79 -11.77 12.17 -1.24
C GLY A 79 -11.91 10.66 -1.18
N SER A 80 -12.62 10.09 -2.17
CA SER A 80 -12.67 8.64 -2.34
C SER A 80 -11.30 8.10 -2.76
N LEU A 81 -10.92 6.95 -2.19
CA LEU A 81 -9.69 6.24 -2.52
C LEU A 81 -10.06 4.97 -3.28
N LYS A 82 -9.41 4.76 -4.41
CA LYS A 82 -9.62 3.58 -5.27
C LYS A 82 -8.31 2.80 -5.38
N PRO A 83 -8.33 1.45 -5.32
CA PRO A 83 -7.14 0.65 -5.58
C PRO A 83 -6.50 1.01 -6.91
N TYR A 84 -5.17 1.04 -6.94
CA TYR A 84 -4.38 1.42 -8.10
C TYR A 84 -3.19 0.49 -8.26
N ILE A 85 -2.98 0.00 -9.48
CA ILE A 85 -1.77 -0.73 -9.88
C ILE A 85 -1.23 -0.17 -11.20
N LEU A 86 0.09 -0.20 -11.36
CA LEU A 86 0.78 0.07 -12.62
C LEU A 86 1.84 -1.01 -12.85
N LEU A 87 1.75 -1.68 -13.99
CA LEU A 87 2.62 -2.80 -14.35
C LEU A 87 3.58 -2.38 -15.45
N ASN A 88 4.86 -2.67 -15.26
CA ASN A 88 5.89 -2.51 -16.28
C ASN A 88 6.57 -3.88 -16.43
N CYS A 89 6.41 -4.50 -17.59
CA CYS A 89 7.07 -5.76 -17.97
C CYS A 89 6.90 -6.92 -16.96
N CYS A 90 5.74 -7.03 -16.31
CA CYS A 90 5.44 -8.12 -15.38
C CYS A 90 3.95 -8.48 -15.41
N PHE A 91 3.63 -9.70 -14.99
CA PHE A 91 2.28 -10.18 -14.78
C PHE A 91 2.00 -10.30 -13.28
N VAL A 92 0.80 -9.96 -12.86
CA VAL A 92 0.37 -10.09 -11.47
C VAL A 92 -1.04 -10.63 -11.40
N GLU A 93 -1.35 -11.32 -10.31
CA GLU A 93 -2.71 -11.63 -9.92
C GLU A 93 -3.15 -10.66 -8.81
N THR A 94 -4.40 -10.21 -8.85
CA THR A 94 -4.98 -9.38 -7.78
C THR A 94 -5.90 -10.20 -6.89
N ASN A 95 -5.75 -10.05 -5.58
CA ASN A 95 -6.66 -10.61 -4.59
C ASN A 95 -7.37 -9.48 -3.83
N PHE A 96 -8.68 -9.31 -4.09
CA PHE A 96 -9.54 -8.35 -3.37
C PHE A 96 -10.39 -9.00 -2.27
N GLY A 97 -10.13 -10.27 -1.94
CA GLY A 97 -10.83 -11.00 -0.88
C GLY A 97 -12.12 -11.68 -1.32
N ASN A 98 -12.36 -11.86 -2.63
CA ASN A 98 -13.57 -12.54 -3.13
C ASN A 98 -13.60 -14.05 -2.79
N ASN A 99 -12.45 -14.65 -2.48
CA ASN A 99 -12.33 -16.06 -2.10
C ASN A 99 -11.27 -16.21 -1.00
N LEU A 100 -11.64 -15.90 0.25
CA LEU A 100 -10.71 -15.98 1.38
C LEU A 100 -10.43 -17.43 1.83
N GLU A 101 -11.28 -18.39 1.49
CA GLU A 101 -11.08 -19.80 1.80
C GLU A 101 -9.88 -20.38 1.01
N ASN A 102 -9.87 -20.17 -0.31
CA ASN A 102 -8.81 -20.70 -1.17
C ASN A 102 -7.66 -19.71 -1.41
N LYS A 103 -7.92 -18.40 -1.25
CA LYS A 103 -6.95 -17.31 -1.46
C LYS A 103 -7.04 -16.31 -0.31
N PRO A 104 -6.62 -16.68 0.92
CA PRO A 104 -6.59 -15.75 2.04
C PRO A 104 -5.60 -14.61 1.81
N PHE A 105 -5.79 -13.49 2.50
CA PHE A 105 -4.74 -12.48 2.59
C PHE A 105 -3.53 -13.05 3.35
N ILE A 106 -2.32 -12.82 2.82
CA ILE A 106 -1.09 -13.21 3.51
C ILE A 106 -0.82 -12.29 4.72
N TYR A 107 -1.31 -11.05 4.67
CA TYR A 107 -1.21 -10.14 5.80
C TYR A 107 -2.24 -10.48 6.88
N ASP A 108 -1.75 -10.80 8.08
CA ASP A 108 -2.59 -11.05 9.25
C ASP A 108 -3.00 -9.72 9.90
N PHE A 109 -4.20 -9.25 9.52
CA PHE A 109 -4.75 -8.00 10.05
C PHE A 109 -5.12 -8.07 11.54
N SER A 110 -5.28 -9.26 12.13
CA SER A 110 -5.53 -9.41 13.58
C SER A 110 -4.31 -9.03 14.42
N LYS A 111 -3.12 -9.08 13.80
CA LYS A 111 -1.83 -8.70 14.42
C LYS A 111 -1.39 -7.30 13.99
N HIS A 112 -2.29 -6.49 13.47
CA HIS A 112 -1.95 -5.12 13.05
C HIS A 112 -1.55 -4.28 14.26
N LEU A 113 -0.28 -3.87 14.30
CA LEU A 113 0.23 -2.91 15.28
C LEU A 113 0.23 -1.53 14.65
N VAL A 114 -0.10 -0.51 15.45
CA VAL A 114 -0.06 0.89 15.00
C VAL A 114 1.35 1.20 14.48
N PRO A 115 1.49 1.53 13.19
CA PRO A 115 2.79 1.71 12.57
C PRO A 115 3.41 3.04 12.99
N LYS A 116 4.74 3.13 12.83
CA LYS A 116 5.40 4.44 12.78
C LYS A 116 4.94 5.17 11.52
N PHE A 117 4.92 6.51 11.56
CA PHE A 117 4.48 7.35 10.46
C PHE A 117 5.63 8.12 9.79
N TYR A 118 5.49 8.40 8.50
CA TYR A 118 6.32 9.36 7.76
C TYR A 118 5.89 10.81 8.01
#